data_AF-A0A7J8YQ90-F1
#
_entry.id   AF-A0A7J8YQ90-F1
#
_cell.length_a   1.000
_cell.length_b   1.000
_cell.length_c   1.000
_cell.angle_alpha   90.00
_cell.angle_beta   90.00
_cell.angle_gamma   90.00
#
_symmetry.space_group_name_H-M   'P 1'
#
loop_
_entity.id
_entity.type
_entity.pdbx_description
1 polymer ?
#
loop_
_entity_poly.entity_id
_entity_poly.type
_entity_poly.pdbx_seq_one_letter_code
_entity_poly.pdbx_strand_id
1 'polypeptide(L)'
;MEEMEQRLKEFNTEYIKRTMEDESGTKIDQLFFNDPDGFMVEICNCENLKLVPAGSMGRIKLPFDRHNPPLDLDANSNPSYSY
;
A
#
# COMPACT_ATOMS: atom_id res chain seq x y z
N MET A 1 -3.19 -11.85 2.13
CA MET A 1 -2.84 -12.28 0.75
C MET A 1 -3.50 -13.62 0.41
N GLU A 2 -3.37 -14.63 1.28
CA GLU A 2 -3.91 -15.99 1.06
C GLU A 2 -5.41 -16.04 0.68
N GLU A 3 -6.27 -15.24 1.34
CA GLU A 3 -7.70 -15.18 1.00
C GLU A 3 -7.94 -14.73 -0.46
N MET A 4 -7.10 -13.83 -0.97
CA MET A 4 -7.19 -13.38 -2.36
C MET A 4 -6.76 -14.48 -3.32
N GLU A 5 -5.66 -15.18 -3.02
CA GLU A 5 -5.20 -16.33 -3.81
C GLU A 5 -6.26 -17.43 -3.87
N GLN A 6 -6.94 -17.69 -2.75
CA GLN A 6 -8.05 -18.64 -2.69
C GLN A 6 -9.22 -18.20 -3.56
N ARG A 7 -9.66 -16.93 -3.46
CA ARG A 7 -10.74 -16.40 -4.31
C ARG A 7 -10.39 -16.47 -5.79
N LEU A 8 -9.18 -16.09 -6.18
CA LEU A 8 -8.75 -16.14 -7.59
C LEU A 8 -8.79 -17.56 -8.14
N LYS A 9 -8.39 -18.55 -7.32
CA LYS A 9 -8.49 -19.96 -7.68
C LYS A 9 -9.95 -20.40 -7.85
N GLU A 10 -10.86 -19.97 -6.99
CA GLU A 10 -12.31 -20.24 -7.11
C GLU A 10 -12.90 -19.64 -8.39
N PHE A 11 -12.42 -18.46 -8.80
CA PHE A 11 -12.79 -17.81 -10.07
C PHE A 11 -12.01 -18.32 -11.28
N ASN A 12 -11.14 -19.32 -11.11
CA ASN A 12 -10.26 -19.84 -12.16
C ASN A 12 -9.46 -18.73 -12.89
N THR A 13 -9.06 -17.71 -12.12
CA THR A 13 -8.31 -16.55 -12.60
C THR A 13 -6.83 -16.78 -12.33
N GLU A 14 -6.03 -16.75 -13.39
CA GLU A 14 -4.56 -16.84 -13.27
C GLU A 14 -4.00 -15.58 -12.62
N TYR A 15 -2.97 -15.76 -11.79
CA TYR A 15 -2.31 -14.66 -11.11
C TYR A 15 -0.80 -14.90 -11.01
N ILE A 16 -0.07 -13.81 -10.84
CA ILE A 16 1.37 -13.79 -10.57
C ILE A 16 1.57 -13.20 -9.18
N LYS A 17 2.31 -13.89 -8.33
CA LYS A 17 2.73 -13.39 -7.01
C LYS A 17 4.21 -13.04 -7.01
N ARG A 18 4.56 -11.92 -6.37
CA ARG A 18 5.94 -11.52 -6.09
C ARG A 18 6.05 -11.08 -4.64
N THR A 19 7.18 -11.41 -4.02
CA THR A 19 7.54 -10.89 -2.70
C THR A 19 8.77 -10.01 -2.87
N MET A 20 8.71 -8.79 -2.35
CA MET A 20 9.82 -7.85 -2.32
C MET A 20 10.08 -7.37 -0.89
N GLU A 21 11.23 -6.75 -0.68
CA GLU A 21 11.60 -6.15 0.60
C GLU A 21 11.80 -4.64 0.39
N ASP A 22 11.26 -3.83 1.30
CA ASP A 22 11.54 -2.39 1.33
C ASP A 22 12.93 -2.10 1.93
N GLU A 23 13.29 -0.81 1.97
CA GLU A 23 14.56 -0.35 2.55
C GLU A 23 14.72 -0.67 4.05
N SER A 24 13.61 -0.97 4.74
CA SER A 24 13.56 -1.34 6.15
C SER A 24 13.58 -2.87 6.37
N GLY A 25 13.62 -3.66 5.30
CA GLY A 25 13.52 -5.13 5.35
C GLY A 25 12.09 -5.65 5.54
N THR A 26 11.07 -4.80 5.38
CA THR A 26 9.67 -5.20 5.43
C THR A 26 9.32 -6.00 4.17
N LYS A 27 8.82 -7.22 4.34
CA LYS A 27 8.34 -8.04 3.24
C LYS A 27 6.98 -7.56 2.76
N ILE A 28 6.88 -7.34 1.46
CA ILE A 28 5.69 -6.89 0.76
C ILE A 28 5.36 -7.91 -0.33
N ASP A 29 4.17 -8.49 -0.24
CA ASP A 29 3.61 -9.35 -1.26
C ASP A 29 2.76 -8.52 -2.21
N GLN A 30 3.03 -8.69 -3.51
CA GLN A 30 2.23 -8.16 -4.60
C GLN A 30 1.62 -9.33 -5.38
N LEU A 31 0.36 -9.18 -5.74
CA LEU A 31 -0.38 -10.12 -6.54
C LEU A 31 -0.95 -9.39 -7.75
N PHE A 32 -0.71 -9.92 -8.94
CA PHE A 32 -1.15 -9.37 -10.22
C PHE A 32 -2.08 -10.37 -10.91
N PHE A 33 -3.22 -9.90 -11.41
CA PHE A 33 -4.13 -10.70 -12.22
C PHE A 33 -4.85 -9.81 -13.23
N ASN A 34 -5.46 -10.41 -14.25
CA ASN A 34 -6.35 -9.68 -15.14
C ASN A 34 -7.80 -9.91 -14.70
N ASP A 35 -8.58 -8.84 -14.65
CA ASP A 35 -10.02 -8.94 -14.45
C ASP A 35 -10.73 -9.46 -15.72
N PRO A 36 -12.04 -9.77 -15.65
CA PRO A 36 -12.79 -10.27 -16.81
C PRO A 36 -12.84 -9.31 -18.01
N ASP A 37 -12.64 -8.01 -17.79
CA ASP A 37 -12.62 -6.98 -18.83
C ASP A 37 -11.21 -6.79 -19.42
N GLY A 38 -10.20 -7.50 -18.90
CA GLY A 38 -8.82 -7.48 -19.37
C GLY A 38 -7.96 -6.39 -18.74
N PHE A 39 -8.43 -5.71 -17.69
CA PHE A 39 -7.60 -4.76 -16.94
C PHE A 39 -6.68 -5.52 -15.99
N MET A 40 -5.41 -5.10 -15.94
CA MET A 40 -4.46 -5.62 -14.97
C MET A 40 -4.72 -4.99 -13.60
N VAL A 41 -4.98 -5.83 -12.61
CA VAL A 41 -5.20 -5.45 -11.22
C VAL A 41 -4.00 -5.88 -10.38
N GLU A 42 -3.51 -4.97 -9.55
CA GLU A 42 -2.49 -5.24 -8.53
C GLU A 42 -3.13 -5.17 -7.13
N ILE A 43 -2.84 -6.17 -6.29
CA ILE A 43 -3.16 -6.17 -4.86
C ILE A 43 -1.87 -6.34 -4.07
N CYS A 44 -1.63 -5.40 -3.14
CA CYS A 44 -0.47 -5.38 -2.27
C CYS A 44 -0.89 -5.45 -0.79
N ASN A 45 -0.18 -6.21 0.05
CA ASN A 45 -0.34 -6.19 1.51
C ASN A 45 0.48 -5.08 2.20
N CYS A 46 0.53 -3.90 1.57
CA CYS A 46 1.32 -2.72 1.92
C CYS A 46 0.99 -2.10 3.32
N GLU A 47 0.36 -2.83 4.23
CA GLU A 47 -0.10 -2.36 5.54
C GLU A 47 1.02 -1.88 6.46
N ASN A 48 2.24 -2.42 6.29
CA ASN A 48 3.42 -2.03 7.08
C ASN A 48 4.26 -0.94 6.41
N LEU A 49 3.91 -0.51 5.19
CA LEU A 49 4.63 0.57 4.53
C LEU A 49 4.32 1.87 5.25
N LYS A 50 5.38 2.50 5.78
CA LYS A 50 5.24 3.81 6.39
C LYS A 50 4.95 4.85 5.31
N LEU A 51 3.81 5.50 5.40
CA LEU A 51 3.49 6.63 4.52
C LEU A 51 4.30 7.84 4.96
N VAL A 52 5.07 8.40 4.04
CA VAL A 52 5.76 9.68 4.22
C VAL A 52 4.90 10.79 3.59
N PRO A 53 4.58 11.87 4.31
CA PRO A 53 3.87 13.00 3.73
C PRO A 53 4.65 13.58 2.55
N ALA A 54 4.06 13.54 1.34
CA ALA A 54 4.54 14.36 0.24
C ALA A 54 4.27 15.83 0.60
N GLY A 55 5.32 16.65 0.67
CA GLY A 55 5.36 18.06 1.05
C GLY A 55 4.01 18.81 1.17
N SER A 56 3.75 19.32 2.38
CA SER A 56 2.65 20.18 2.83
C SER A 56 1.58 20.58 1.80
N MET A 57 0.58 19.73 1.59
CA MET A 57 -0.75 20.17 1.13
C MET A 57 -1.82 19.74 2.14
N GLY A 58 -1.88 20.47 3.25
CA GLY A 58 -2.98 20.42 4.21
C GLY A 58 -3.00 19.21 5.15
N ARG A 59 -3.74 19.35 6.26
CA ARG A 59 -4.00 18.27 7.22
C ARG A 59 -4.91 17.23 6.55
N ILE A 60 -4.34 16.23 5.88
CA ILE A 60 -5.10 15.09 5.40
C ILE A 60 -5.71 14.40 6.64
N LYS A 61 -7.04 14.47 6.78
CA LYS A 61 -7.75 13.66 7.76
C LYS A 61 -7.84 12.27 7.16
N LEU A 62 -7.05 11.34 7.68
CA LEU A 62 -7.21 9.94 7.30
C LEU A 62 -8.55 9.42 7.85
N PRO A 63 -9.33 8.68 7.06
CA PRO A 63 -10.54 8.01 7.54
C PRO A 63 -10.18 7.08 8.72
N PHE A 64 -10.89 7.21 9.85
CA PHE A 64 -10.63 6.43 11.07
C PHE A 64 -11.14 4.98 10.99
N ASP A 65 -12.00 4.70 10.01
CA ASP A 65 -12.69 3.44 9.76
C ASP A 65 -11.96 2.53 8.76
N ARG A 66 -10.76 2.90 8.33
CA ARG A 66 -9.91 2.09 7.45
C ARG A 66 -8.60 1.74 8.15
N HIS A 67 -8.07 0.54 7.87
CA HIS A 67 -6.71 0.16 8.22
C HIS A 67 -5.74 1.04 7.42
N ASN A 68 -5.38 2.19 8.00
CA ASN A 68 -4.38 3.07 7.42
C ASN A 68 -2.99 2.52 7.74
N PRO A 69 -2.05 2.50 6.78
CA PRO A 69 -0.67 2.17 7.08
C PRO A 69 -0.08 3.16 8.10
N PRO A 70 0.95 2.76 8.86
CA PRO A 70 1.64 3.67 9.77
C PRO A 70 2.09 4.95 9.05
N LEU A 71 1.91 6.12 9.67
CA LEU A 71 2.46 7.38 9.17
C LEU A 71 3.86 7.59 9.78
N ASP A 72 4.85 7.93 8.95
CA ASP A 72 6.12 8.45 9.44
C ASP A 72 6.04 9.98 9.54
N LEU A 73 5.98 10.49 10.76
CA LEU A 73 5.88 11.92 11.04
C LEU A 73 7.25 12.59 11.24
N ASP A 74 8.35 11.83 11.20
CA ASP A 74 9.68 12.33 11.54
C ASP A 74 10.43 12.98 10.36
N ALA A 75 9.81 13.03 9.18
CA ALA A 75 10.39 13.66 7.99
C ALA A 75 10.11 15.18 7.92
N ASN A 76 10.60 15.95 8.91
CA ASN A 76 11.03 17.37 8.87
C ASN A 76 10.79 18.07 10.21
N SER A 77 11.84 18.11 11.04
CA SER A 77 12.00 19.17 12.02
C SER A 77 12.16 20.52 11.30
N ASN A 78 11.11 21.35 11.38
CA ASN A 78 11.06 22.81 11.16
C ASN A 78 11.52 23.40 9.81
N PRO A 79 10.60 23.89 8.96
CA PRO A 79 10.77 25.17 8.31
C PRO A 79 10.19 26.24 9.25
N SER A 80 11.05 26.95 9.98
CA SER A 80 10.68 28.17 10.69
C SER A 80 10.24 29.21 9.64
N TYR A 81 8.93 29.35 9.42
CA TYR A 81 8.38 30.50 8.72
C TYR A 81 8.15 31.62 9.74
N SER A 82 9.02 32.62 9.73
CA SER A 82 8.75 33.92 10.34
C SER A 82 7.93 34.78 9.37
N TYR A 83 6.96 35.52 9.93
CA TYR A 83 6.01 36.42 9.28
C TYR A 83 6.57 37.30 8.16
#